data_AF-A0A4V1ZUJ3-F1
#
_entry.id   AF-A0A4V1ZUJ3-F1
#
_cell.length_a   1.000
_cell.length_b   1.000
_cell.length_c   1.000
_cell.angle_alpha   90.00
_cell.angle_beta   90.00
_cell.angle_gamma   90.00
#
_symmetry.space_group_name_H-M   'P 1'
#
loop_
_entity.id
_entity.type
_entity.pdbx_description
1 polymer ?
#
loop_
_entity_poly.entity_id
_entity_poly.type
_entity_poly.pdbx_seq_one_letter_code
_entity_poly.pdbx_strand_id
1 'polypeptide(L)'
;MIRSHELAELWRAGESAALYGEPELAGAIDIFDKAERRLGPAAGEHSPPELVSLHADLATRIEKGDRPGIGDSRPASSSERATAVELTKDR
;
A
#
# COMPACT_ATOMS: atom_id res chain seq x y z
N MET A 1 -9.85 -6.55 -11.81
CA MET A 1 -9.68 -6.29 -10.35
C MET A 1 -9.37 -7.55 -9.53
N ILE A 2 -9.17 -8.73 -10.14
CA ILE A 2 -8.95 -10.00 -9.41
C ILE A 2 -7.63 -9.95 -8.62
N ARG A 3 -6.54 -9.54 -9.29
CA ARG A 3 -5.20 -9.45 -8.67
C ARG A 3 -5.13 -8.58 -7.42
N SER A 4 -5.77 -7.42 -7.45
CA SER A 4 -5.80 -6.49 -6.30
C SER A 4 -6.53 -7.09 -5.09
N HIS A 5 -7.58 -7.88 -5.33
CA HIS A 5 -8.29 -8.57 -4.27
C HIS A 5 -7.43 -9.69 -3.67
N GLU A 6 -6.78 -10.50 -4.51
CA GLU A 6 -5.87 -11.56 -4.05
C GLU A 6 -4.74 -11.01 -3.17
N LEU A 7 -4.16 -9.88 -3.55
CA LEU A 7 -3.12 -9.21 -2.77
C LEU A 7 -3.65 -8.66 -1.44
N ALA A 8 -4.89 -8.15 -1.42
CA ALA A 8 -5.52 -7.67 -0.19
C ALA A 8 -5.84 -8.84 0.77
N GLU A 9 -6.25 -9.98 0.25
CA GLU A 9 -6.44 -11.20 1.04
C GLU A 9 -5.11 -11.71 1.59
N LEU A 10 -4.07 -11.74 0.76
CA LEU A 10 -2.72 -12.12 1.19
C LEU A 10 -2.18 -11.20 2.28
N TRP A 11 -2.43 -9.89 2.16
CA TRP A 11 -2.11 -8.90 3.20
C TRP A 11 -2.87 -9.18 4.50
N ARG A 12 -4.19 -9.41 4.43
CA ARG A 12 -5.03 -9.71 5.61
C ARG A 12 -4.66 -11.03 6.29
N ALA A 13 -4.16 -12.01 5.55
CA ALA A 13 -3.67 -13.27 6.09
C ALA A 13 -2.44 -13.08 6.99
N GLY A 14 -1.75 -11.94 6.86
CA GLY A 14 -0.62 -11.56 7.69
C GLY A 14 0.70 -12.13 7.17
N GLU A 15 1.70 -12.14 8.07
CA GLU A 15 3.08 -12.48 7.74
C GLU A 15 3.20 -13.89 7.16
N SER A 16 3.70 -13.99 5.92
CA SER A 16 3.88 -15.26 5.23
C SER A 16 4.94 -15.16 4.14
N ALA A 17 5.54 -16.30 3.76
CA ALA A 17 6.50 -16.33 2.66
C ALA A 17 5.90 -15.85 1.34
N ALA A 18 4.60 -16.12 1.13
CA ALA A 18 3.86 -15.63 -0.02
C ALA A 18 3.74 -14.10 -0.01
N LEU A 19 3.44 -13.50 1.15
CA LEU A 19 3.38 -12.03 1.31
C LEU A 19 4.68 -11.35 0.87
N TYR A 20 5.81 -11.85 1.37
CA TYR A 20 7.14 -11.29 1.04
C TYR A 20 7.62 -11.62 -0.37
N GLY A 21 7.01 -12.61 -1.02
CA GLY A 21 7.26 -12.95 -2.42
C GLY A 21 6.62 -11.97 -3.40
N GLU A 22 5.62 -11.17 -2.96
CA GLU A 22 4.89 -10.29 -3.85
C GLU A 22 5.52 -8.89 -3.93
N PRO A 23 6.15 -8.52 -5.07
CA PRO A 23 6.80 -7.22 -5.21
C PRO A 23 5.80 -6.06 -5.16
N GLU A 24 4.55 -6.31 -5.52
CA GLU A 24 3.45 -5.33 -5.44
C GLU A 24 3.11 -4.92 -4.01
N LEU A 25 3.42 -5.77 -3.02
CA LEU A 25 3.18 -5.50 -1.60
C LEU A 25 4.38 -4.91 -0.88
N ALA A 26 5.57 -4.94 -1.49
CA ALA A 26 6.82 -4.48 -0.86
C ALA A 26 6.72 -3.06 -0.28
N GLY A 27 6.03 -2.15 -0.97
CA GLY A 27 5.82 -0.79 -0.47
C GLY A 27 4.89 -0.70 0.74
N ALA A 28 3.81 -1.50 0.77
CA ALA A 28 2.91 -1.58 1.91
C ALA A 28 3.60 -2.20 3.13
N ILE A 29 4.42 -3.24 2.90
CA ILE A 29 5.24 -3.90 3.92
C ILE A 29 6.20 -2.89 4.57
N ASP A 30 6.91 -2.11 3.76
CA ASP A 30 7.84 -1.11 4.29
C ASP A 30 7.14 0.02 5.06
N ILE A 31 5.98 0.49 4.60
CA ILE A 31 5.18 1.49 5.31
C ILE A 31 4.75 0.97 6.68
N PHE A 32 4.30 -0.29 6.73
CA PHE A 32 3.89 -0.93 7.97
C PHE A 32 5.08 -1.13 8.92
N ASP A 33 6.20 -1.68 8.45
CA ASP A 33 7.44 -1.86 9.23
C ASP A 33 7.98 -0.52 9.77
N LYS A 34 7.93 0.57 8.98
CA LYS A 34 8.29 1.91 9.46
C LYS A 34 7.36 2.40 10.57
N ALA A 35 6.06 2.14 10.45
CA ALA A 35 5.10 2.50 11.48
C ALA A 35 5.35 1.68 12.76
N GLU A 36 5.66 0.39 12.63
CA GLU A 36 6.03 -0.48 13.75
C GLU A 36 7.27 0.04 14.48
N ARG A 37 8.32 0.37 13.73
CA ARG A 37 9.55 0.96 14.31
C ARG A 37 9.32 2.30 14.98
N ARG A 38 8.41 3.13 14.44
CA ARG A 38 8.12 4.47 14.98
C ARG A 38 7.29 4.41 16.25
N LEU A 39 6.27 3.56 16.27
CA LEU A 39 5.41 3.36 17.44
C LEU A 39 6.12 2.52 18.52
N GLY A 40 7.22 1.86 18.14
CA GLY A 40 8.02 1.00 19.00
C GLY A 40 7.42 -0.40 19.10
N PRO A 41 8.24 -1.40 19.48
CA PRO A 41 7.69 -2.71 19.81
C PRO A 41 6.65 -2.49 20.91
N ALA A 42 5.43 -3.00 20.69
CA ALA A 42 4.41 -2.99 21.71
C ALA A 42 5.02 -3.47 23.02
N ALA A 43 5.03 -2.63 24.04
CA ALA A 43 5.43 -3.02 25.38
C ALA A 43 4.33 -3.92 25.96
N GLY A 44 4.19 -5.14 25.43
CA GLY A 44 3.15 -6.11 25.75
C GLY A 44 2.69 -6.93 24.53
N GLU A 45 1.85 -7.94 24.78
CA GLU A 45 1.28 -8.88 23.78
C GLU A 45 0.29 -8.24 22.78
N HIS A 46 0.11 -6.92 22.79
CA HIS A 46 -0.93 -6.22 22.03
C HIS A 46 -0.35 -5.17 21.08
N SER A 47 -0.53 -5.36 19.78
CA SER A 47 -0.19 -4.34 18.78
C SER A 47 -0.95 -3.04 19.06
N PRO A 48 -0.29 -1.86 18.99
CA PRO A 48 -0.96 -0.57 19.15
C PRO A 48 -2.13 -0.43 18.15
N PRO A 49 -3.25 0.19 18.57
CA PRO A 49 -4.46 0.31 17.75
C PRO A 49 -4.21 1.09 16.45
N GLU A 50 -3.20 1.96 16.44
CA GLU A 50 -2.73 2.68 15.26
C GLU A 50 -2.19 1.73 14.18
N LEU A 51 -1.43 0.70 14.57
CA LEU A 51 -0.95 -0.32 13.62
C LEU A 51 -2.10 -1.17 13.08
N VAL A 52 -3.02 -1.59 13.94
CA VAL A 52 -4.20 -2.36 13.50
C VAL A 52 -5.01 -1.56 12.48
N SER A 53 -5.20 -0.26 12.75
CA SER A 53 -5.90 0.64 11.83
C SER A 53 -5.15 0.84 10.51
N LEU A 54 -3.82 1.00 10.58
CA LEU A 54 -2.97 1.12 9.38
C LEU A 54 -3.01 -0.15 8.54
N HIS A 55 -2.95 -1.33 9.17
CA HIS A 55 -3.04 -2.61 8.48
C HIS A 55 -4.35 -2.75 7.69
N ALA A 56 -5.48 -2.35 8.30
CA ALA A 56 -6.79 -2.37 7.64
C ALA A 56 -6.93 -1.34 6.51
N ASP A 57 -6.36 -0.14 6.69
CA ASP A 57 -6.30 0.89 5.65
C ASP A 57 -5.50 0.40 4.43
N LEU A 58 -4.31 -0.15 4.66
CA LEU A 58 -3.48 -0.73 3.59
C LEU A 58 -4.21 -1.85 2.84
N ALA A 59 -4.90 -2.75 3.54
CA ALA A 59 -5.71 -3.79 2.91
C ALA A 59 -6.78 -3.20 1.96
N THR A 60 -7.47 -2.14 2.40
CA THR A 60 -8.50 -1.45 1.61
C THR A 60 -7.91 -0.76 0.39
N ARG A 61 -6.73 -0.15 0.53
CA ARG A 61 -6.01 0.49 -0.57
C ARG A 61 -5.55 -0.54 -1.61
N ILE A 62 -4.92 -1.62 -1.17
CA ILE A 62 -4.47 -2.72 -2.03
C ILE A 62 -5.64 -3.28 -2.83
N GLU A 63 -6.79 -3.51 -2.18
CA GLU A 63 -8.02 -4.03 -2.82
C GLU A 63 -8.53 -3.10 -3.92
N LYS A 64 -8.43 -1.78 -3.71
CA LYS A 64 -8.76 -0.76 -4.72
C LYS A 64 -7.75 -0.66 -5.87
N GLY A 65 -6.64 -1.40 -5.78
CA GLY A 65 -5.56 -1.36 -6.77
C GLY A 65 -4.50 -0.29 -6.49
N ASP A 66 -4.55 0.37 -5.33
CA ASP A 66 -3.49 1.26 -4.90
C ASP A 66 -2.23 0.46 -4.53
N ARG A 67 -1.06 1.04 -4.78
CA ARG A 67 0.25 0.43 -4.52
C ARG A 67 1.08 1.45 -3.74
N PRO A 68 0.88 1.55 -2.42
CA PRO A 68 1.53 2.57 -1.62
C PRO A 68 3.03 2.26 -1.55
N GLY A 69 3.88 3.26 -1.84
CA GLY A 69 5.34 3.09 -1.94
C GLY A 69 6.11 4.24 -1.30
N ILE A 70 7.36 3.94 -0.91
CA ILE A 70 8.29 4.94 -0.36
C ILE A 70 8.65 5.94 -1.45
N GLY A 71 8.11 7.15 -1.35
CA GLY A 71 8.28 8.18 -2.37
C GLY A 71 6.98 8.66 -2.99
N ASP A 72 5.84 8.04 -2.65
CA ASP A 72 4.53 8.62 -2.92
C ASP A 72 4.29 9.78 -1.95
N SER A 73 5.02 10.88 -2.17
CA SER A 73 4.62 12.22 -1.76
C SER A 73 3.51 12.68 -2.71
N ARG A 74 2.46 11.87 -2.89
CA ARG A 74 1.26 12.30 -3.58
C ARG A 74 0.17 12.42 -2.53
N PRO A 75 -0.30 13.64 -2.19
CA PRO A 75 -1.57 13.73 -1.50
C PRO A 75 -2.61 13.02 -2.37
N ALA A 76 -3.48 12.24 -1.74
CA ALA A 76 -4.59 11.53 -2.37
C ALA A 76 -5.50 12.48 -3.16
N SER A 77 -5.12 12.82 -4.39
CA SER A 77 -5.94 13.52 -5.38
C SER A 77 -5.18 13.61 -6.69
N SER A 78 -5.38 12.61 -7.55
CA SER A 78 -5.46 12.78 -9.02
C SER A 78 -5.61 11.42 -9.65
N SER A 79 -6.81 10.84 -9.50
CA SER A 79 -7.41 10.12 -10.60
C SER A 79 -8.03 11.16 -11.54
N GLU A 80 -7.20 12.01 -12.13
CA GLU A 80 -7.61 12.88 -13.23
C GLU A 80 -6.58 12.75 -14.35
N ARG A 81 -7.11 12.50 -15.55
CA ARG A 81 -6.41 12.07 -16.76
C ARG A 81 -5.27 13.01 -17.15
N ALA A 82 -4.18 12.43 -17.63
CA ALA A 82 -3.26 13.12 -18.53
C ALA A 82 -2.97 12.27 -19.78
N THR A 83 -4.02 11.88 -20.51
CA THR A 83 -3.90 11.65 -21.95
C THR A 83 -4.24 12.95 -22.66
N ALA A 84 -3.25 13.84 -22.74
CA ALA A 84 -3.23 14.94 -23.69
C ALA A 84 -1.86 14.94 -24.34
N VAL A 85 -1.66 13.98 -25.26
CA VAL A 85 -0.59 14.08 -26.24
C VAL A 85 -1.09 15.09 -27.28
N GLU A 86 -0.87 16.38 -27.03
CA GLU A 86 -0.97 17.38 -28.09
C GLU A 86 0.20 17.15 -29.04
N LEU A 87 -0.09 16.43 -30.13
CA LEU A 87 0.78 16.33 -31.29
C LEU A 87 0.78 17.69 -32.01
N THR A 88 1.62 18.61 -31.56
CA THR A 88 2.00 19.76 -32.38
C THR A 88 2.99 19.31 -33.43
N LYS A 89 2.54 19.16 -34.67
CA LYS A 89 3.42 19.16 -35.83
C LYS A 89 2.80 19.88 -37.00
N ASP A 90 3.11 21.17 -37.04
CA ASP A 90 3.64 21.92 -38.18
C ASP A 90 3.23 21.44 -39.58
N ARG A 91 2.40 22.25 -40.24
CA ARG A 91 2.41 22.40 -41.70
C ARG A 91 1.89 23.76 -42.13
#